data_AF-A0A2N1THH4-F1
#
_entry.id   AF-A0A2N1THH4-F1
#
_cell.length_a   1.000
_cell.length_b   1.000
_cell.length_c   1.000
_cell.angle_alpha   90.00
_cell.angle_beta   90.00
_cell.angle_gamma   90.00
#
_symmetry.space_group_name_H-M   'P 1'
#
loop_
_entity.id
_entity.type
_entity.pdbx_description
1 polymer ?
#
loop_
_entity_poly.entity_id
_entity_poly.type
_entity_poly.pdbx_seq_one_letter_code
_entity_poly.pdbx_strand_id
1 'polypeptide(L)'
;MKGGGNLSKPTISDPKLQNIVNDLYKGVANPNRIGTGTTADAIRNELLTGQSTSGRFHITKGQEYSRALEKWLNKIPNASYQDRLAAQSLLDDLKNALGVK
;
A
#
# COMPACT_ATOMS: atom_id res chain seq x y z
N MET A 1 -18.19 -13.16 -1.54
CA MET A 1 -18.31 -11.86 -2.22
C MET A 1 -17.06 -11.65 -3.08
N LYS A 2 -17.16 -11.67 -4.43
CA LYS A 2 -16.04 -11.36 -5.34
C LYS A 2 -16.17 -9.92 -5.82
N GLY A 3 -15.80 -8.97 -4.96
CA GLY A 3 -15.80 -7.54 -5.25
C GLY A 3 -14.39 -7.06 -5.59
N GLY A 4 -13.81 -7.55 -6.68
CA GLY A 4 -12.52 -7.05 -7.15
C GLY A 4 -12.70 -5.76 -7.95
N GLY A 5 -12.92 -4.62 -7.29
CA GLY A 5 -12.86 -3.32 -7.96
C GLY A 5 -11.49 -3.14 -8.64
N ASN A 6 -11.48 -2.75 -9.92
CA ASN A 6 -10.23 -2.45 -10.63
C ASN A 6 -9.62 -1.18 -10.05
N LEU A 7 -8.69 -1.35 -9.10
CA LEU A 7 -7.92 -0.26 -8.54
C LEU A 7 -6.85 0.17 -9.57
N SER A 8 -6.97 1.39 -10.07
CA SER A 8 -5.95 2.00 -10.93
C SER A 8 -4.70 2.31 -10.10
N LYS A 9 -3.58 1.72 -10.47
CA LYS A 9 -2.28 2.02 -9.89
C LYS A 9 -1.85 3.45 -10.30
N PRO A 10 -1.43 4.30 -9.36
CA PRO A 10 -1.02 5.66 -9.70
C PRO A 10 0.22 5.66 -10.59
N THR A 11 0.27 6.59 -11.53
CA THR A 11 1.46 6.88 -12.34
C THR A 11 2.42 7.70 -11.49
N ILE A 12 3.64 7.21 -11.29
CA ILE A 12 4.67 7.85 -10.46
C ILE A 12 5.87 8.24 -11.32
N SER A 13 6.39 9.45 -11.11
CA SER A 13 7.57 9.94 -11.82
C SER A 13 8.88 9.54 -11.13
N ASP A 14 8.92 9.58 -9.80
CA ASP A 14 10.11 9.17 -9.03
C ASP A 14 10.29 7.63 -9.03
N PRO A 15 11.43 7.10 -9.50
CA PRO A 15 11.64 5.65 -9.58
C PRO A 15 11.58 4.93 -8.23
N LYS A 16 11.98 5.60 -7.13
CA LYS A 16 11.97 4.97 -5.80
C LYS A 16 10.54 4.85 -5.29
N LEU A 17 9.73 5.90 -5.44
CA LEU A 17 8.32 5.84 -5.13
C LEU A 17 7.60 4.83 -6.03
N GLN A 18 7.91 4.78 -7.32
CA GLN A 18 7.32 3.80 -8.23
C GLN A 18 7.56 2.36 -7.77
N ASN A 19 8.77 2.05 -7.26
CA ASN A 19 9.07 0.72 -6.70
C ASN A 19 8.23 0.41 -5.46
N ILE A 20 8.06 1.37 -4.55
CA ILE A 20 7.16 1.22 -3.40
C ILE A 20 5.73 0.92 -3.87
N VAL A 21 5.21 1.70 -4.83
CA VAL A 21 3.86 1.51 -5.39
C VAL A 21 3.72 0.14 -6.05
N ASN A 22 4.71 -0.30 -6.83
CA ASN A 22 4.72 -1.63 -7.47
C ASN A 22 4.52 -2.73 -6.43
N ASP A 23 5.23 -2.62 -5.31
CA ASP A 23 5.22 -3.61 -4.26
C ASP A 23 3.92 -3.65 -3.45
N LEU A 24 3.33 -2.48 -3.20
CA LEU A 24 2.05 -2.35 -2.50
C LEU A 24 0.88 -2.87 -3.34
N TYR A 25 0.97 -2.77 -4.67
CA TYR A 25 -0.07 -3.19 -5.63
C TYR A 25 0.16 -4.60 -6.20
N LYS A 26 1.19 -5.33 -5.77
CA LYS A 26 1.54 -6.64 -6.34
C LYS A 26 0.39 -7.65 -6.30
N GLY A 27 -0.47 -7.60 -5.27
CA GLY A 27 -1.63 -8.48 -5.13
C GLY A 27 -2.84 -8.09 -5.97
N VAL A 28 -2.86 -6.90 -6.59
CA VAL A 28 -3.99 -6.44 -7.41
C VAL A 28 -4.18 -7.35 -8.62
N ALA A 29 -3.13 -7.90 -9.21
CA ALA A 29 -3.24 -8.84 -10.33
C ALA A 29 -3.70 -10.25 -9.93
N ASN A 30 -3.80 -10.56 -8.63
CA ASN A 30 -4.19 -11.90 -8.17
C ASN A 30 -5.71 -12.11 -8.32
N PRO A 31 -6.18 -13.14 -9.05
CA PRO A 31 -7.62 -13.41 -9.19
C PRO A 31 -8.30 -13.80 -7.86
N ASN A 32 -7.52 -14.27 -6.89
CA ASN A 32 -7.96 -14.61 -5.54
C ASN A 32 -7.60 -13.50 -4.51
N ARG A 33 -7.43 -12.26 -5.00
CA ARG A 33 -7.16 -11.10 -4.13
C ARG A 33 -8.25 -10.89 -3.09
N ILE A 34 -7.84 -10.44 -1.92
CA ILE A 34 -8.75 -9.96 -0.88
C ILE A 34 -8.91 -8.45 -1.04
N GLY A 35 -10.16 -7.97 -1.05
CA GLY A 35 -10.48 -6.57 -1.32
C GLY A 35 -9.97 -6.13 -2.69
N THR A 36 -9.21 -5.04 -2.72
CA THR A 36 -8.54 -4.52 -3.92
C THR A 36 -7.26 -5.29 -4.29
N GLY A 37 -6.73 -6.11 -3.38
CA GLY A 37 -5.46 -6.82 -3.54
C GLY A 37 -4.22 -5.99 -3.19
N THR A 38 -4.39 -4.82 -2.58
CA THR A 38 -3.28 -4.04 -2.05
C THR A 38 -2.76 -4.63 -0.74
N THR A 39 -1.55 -4.22 -0.36
CA THR A 39 -0.96 -4.56 0.94
C THR A 39 -1.82 -4.03 2.10
N ALA A 40 -2.44 -2.87 1.97
CA ALA A 40 -3.32 -2.31 3.02
C ALA A 40 -4.55 -3.18 3.26
N ASP A 41 -5.22 -3.67 2.21
CA ASP A 41 -6.37 -4.57 2.36
C ASP A 41 -5.97 -5.94 2.91
N ALA A 42 -4.79 -6.45 2.53
CA ALA A 42 -4.24 -7.66 3.13
C ALA A 42 -4.03 -7.50 4.65
N ILE A 43 -3.48 -6.37 5.08
CA ILE A 43 -3.29 -6.03 6.50
C ILE A 43 -4.62 -5.93 7.24
N ARG A 44 -5.60 -5.22 6.68
CA ARG A 44 -6.95 -5.12 7.28
C ARG A 44 -7.57 -6.50 7.48
N ASN A 45 -7.48 -7.36 6.47
CA ASN A 45 -7.99 -8.72 6.56
C ASN A 45 -7.24 -9.55 7.63
N GLU A 46 -5.93 -9.42 7.70
CA GLU A 46 -5.11 -10.12 8.70
C GLU A 46 -5.45 -9.70 10.13
N LEU A 47 -5.65 -8.41 10.36
CA LEU A 47 -6.05 -7.91 11.68
C LEU A 47 -7.49 -8.30 12.04
N LEU A 48 -8.40 -8.34 11.06
CA LEU A 48 -9.79 -8.75 11.26
C LEU A 48 -9.94 -10.25 11.55
N THR A 49 -9.16 -11.08 10.86
CA THR A 49 -9.33 -12.56 10.89
C THR A 49 -8.32 -13.26 11.78
N GLY A 50 -7.20 -12.60 12.11
CA GLY A 50 -6.03 -13.25 12.72
C GLY A 50 -5.29 -14.22 11.79
N GLN A 51 -5.67 -14.30 10.51
CA GLN A 51 -5.11 -15.23 9.53
C GLN A 51 -4.31 -14.51 8.46
N SER A 52 -3.28 -15.17 7.94
CA SER A 52 -2.45 -14.65 6.86
C SER A 52 -3.22 -14.47 5.54
N THR A 53 -2.93 -13.44 4.76
CA THR A 53 -3.47 -13.29 3.41
C THR A 53 -2.54 -13.96 2.39
N SER A 54 -3.06 -14.86 1.54
CA SER A 54 -2.23 -15.60 0.56
C SER A 54 -1.02 -16.33 1.17
N GLY A 55 -1.18 -16.85 2.40
CA GLY A 55 -0.17 -17.65 3.09
C GLY A 55 0.97 -16.87 3.74
N ARG A 56 0.92 -15.52 3.80
CA ARG A 56 1.91 -14.68 4.49
C ARG A 56 1.24 -13.50 5.19
N PHE A 57 1.83 -13.04 6.29
CA PHE A 57 1.41 -11.80 6.94
C PHE A 57 2.06 -10.60 6.25
N HIS A 58 1.29 -9.54 6.08
CA HIS A 58 1.64 -8.28 5.43
C HIS A 58 1.86 -7.13 6.42
N ILE A 59 1.53 -7.30 7.71
CA ILE A 59 1.70 -6.28 8.76
C ILE A 59 3.12 -5.71 8.80
N THR A 60 4.15 -6.57 8.91
CA THR A 60 5.56 -6.12 8.94
C THR A 60 5.93 -5.33 7.70
N LYS A 61 5.54 -5.84 6.51
CA LYS A 61 5.75 -5.17 5.23
C LYS A 61 5.08 -3.79 5.19
N GLY A 62 3.85 -3.68 5.71
CA GLY A 62 3.12 -2.41 5.80
C GLY A 62 3.84 -1.38 6.66
N GLN A 63 4.38 -1.79 7.81
CA GLN A 63 5.13 -0.90 8.71
C GLN A 63 6.42 -0.39 8.05
N GLU A 64 7.15 -1.28 7.36
CA GLU A 64 8.36 -0.92 6.61
C GLU A 64 8.07 0.09 5.50
N TYR A 65 7.02 -0.14 4.71
CA TYR A 65 6.65 0.78 3.63
C TYR A 65 6.07 2.09 4.13
N SER A 66 5.36 2.11 5.26
CA SER A 66 4.92 3.35 5.91
C SER A 66 6.11 4.24 6.25
N ARG A 67 7.15 3.67 6.89
CA ARG A 67 8.39 4.39 7.19
C ARG A 67 9.13 4.82 5.93
N ALA A 68 9.13 4.00 4.88
CA ALA A 68 9.77 4.33 3.61
C ALA A 68 9.08 5.52 2.92
N LEU A 69 7.75 5.57 2.94
CA LEU A 69 6.96 6.68 2.39
C LEU A 69 7.17 7.98 3.18
N GLU A 70 7.16 7.92 4.51
CA GLU A 70 7.50 9.08 5.36
C GLU A 70 8.89 9.63 5.04
N LYS A 71 9.88 8.74 4.95
CA LYS A 71 11.25 9.12 4.61
C LYS A 71 11.34 9.73 3.20
N TRP A 72 10.59 9.18 2.24
CA TRP A 72 10.57 9.70 0.87
C TRP A 72 9.96 11.11 0.83
N LEU A 73 8.80 11.31 1.47
CA LEU A 73 8.11 12.61 1.58
C LEU A 73 9.01 13.68 2.20
N ASN A 74 9.76 13.31 3.25
CA ASN A 74 10.69 14.22 3.93
C ASN A 74 11.95 14.53 3.11
N LYS A 75 12.41 13.58 2.30
CA LYS A 75 13.66 13.72 1.54
C LYS A 75 13.50 14.59 0.30
N ILE A 76 12.31 14.62 -0.31
CA ILE A 76 12.07 15.30 -1.59
C ILE A 76 10.90 16.28 -1.46
N PRO A 77 11.08 17.41 -0.74
CA PRO A 77 10.00 18.37 -0.49
C PRO A 77 9.44 18.99 -1.79
N ASN A 78 10.27 19.06 -2.84
CA ASN A 78 9.93 19.63 -4.15
C ASN A 78 9.52 18.56 -5.19
N ALA A 79 9.20 17.33 -4.76
CA ALA A 79 8.63 16.33 -5.66
C ALA A 79 7.32 16.86 -6.30
N SER A 80 6.95 16.29 -7.44
CA SER A 80 5.73 16.69 -8.15
C SER A 80 4.51 16.57 -7.22
N TYR A 81 3.53 17.44 -7.41
CA TYR A 81 2.30 17.40 -6.63
C TYR A 81 1.62 16.03 -6.71
N GLN A 82 1.64 15.39 -7.89
CA GLN A 82 1.07 14.07 -8.12
C GLN A 82 1.80 12.97 -7.33
N ASP A 83 3.14 12.94 -7.36
CA ASP A 83 3.91 11.93 -6.63
C ASP A 83 3.74 12.12 -5.11
N ARG A 84 3.74 13.37 -4.62
CA ARG A 84 3.50 13.67 -3.20
C ARG A 84 2.11 13.24 -2.76
N LEU A 85 1.09 13.54 -3.56
CA LEU A 85 -0.29 13.13 -3.27
C LEU A 85 -0.39 11.61 -3.21
N ALA A 86 0.16 10.89 -4.20
CA ALA A 86 0.15 9.44 -4.21
C ALA A 86 0.90 8.84 -3.00
N ALA A 87 2.09 9.35 -2.68
CA ALA A 87 2.85 8.90 -1.52
C ALA A 87 2.11 9.13 -0.19
N GLN A 88 1.49 10.31 -0.04
CA GLN A 88 0.71 10.64 1.15
C GLN A 88 -0.53 9.75 1.28
N SER A 89 -1.30 9.57 0.20
CA SER A 89 -2.49 8.70 0.23
C SER A 89 -2.15 7.25 0.56
N LEU A 90 -1.02 6.72 0.06
CA LEU A 90 -0.57 5.38 0.38
C LEU A 90 -0.08 5.25 1.83
N LEU A 91 0.59 6.28 2.34
CA LEU A 91 1.00 6.33 3.74
C LEU A 91 -0.21 6.32 4.67
N ASP A 92 -1.21 7.15 4.38
CA ASP A 92 -2.43 7.26 5.16
C ASP A 92 -3.23 5.94 5.12
N ASP A 93 -3.31 5.29 3.95
CA ASP A 93 -3.97 3.99 3.78
C ASP A 93 -3.28 2.89 4.60
N LEU A 94 -1.94 2.84 4.57
CA LEU A 94 -1.17 1.90 5.38
C LEU A 94 -1.29 2.17 6.88
N LYS A 95 -1.20 3.43 7.32
CA LYS A 95 -1.38 3.82 8.74
C LYS A 95 -2.77 3.44 9.24
N ASN A 96 -3.80 3.75 8.46
CA ASN A 96 -5.17 3.34 8.75
C ASN A 96 -5.30 1.81 8.85
N ALA A 97 -4.74 1.07 7.89
CA ALA A 97 -4.77 -0.39 7.91
C ALA A 97 -4.03 -0.96 9.13
N LEU A 98 -2.92 -0.36 9.55
CA LEU A 98 -2.14 -0.76 10.73
C LEU A 98 -2.76 -0.32 12.06
N GLY A 99 -3.82 0.50 12.04
CA GLY A 99 -4.42 1.07 13.24
C GLY A 99 -3.54 2.13 13.94
N VAL A 100 -2.58 2.70 13.22
CA VAL A 100 -1.69 3.76 13.72
C VAL A 100 -2.26 5.10 13.29
N LYS A 101 -2.54 6.00 14.25
CA LYS A 101 -2.95 7.38 13.98
C LYS A 101 -1.74 8.29 13.93
#